data_AF-A0A6G4U4Z4-F1
#
_entry.id   AF-A0A6G4U4Z4-F1
#
_cell.length_a   1.000
_cell.length_b   1.000
_cell.length_c   1.000
_cell.angle_alpha   90.00
_cell.angle_beta   90.00
_cell.angle_gamma   90.00
#
_symmetry.space_group_name_H-M   'P 1'
#
loop_
_entity.id
_entity.type
_entity.pdbx_description
1 polymer ?
#
loop_
_entity_poly.entity_id
_entity_poly.type
_entity_poly.pdbx_seq_one_letter_code
_entity_poly.pdbx_strand_id
1 'polypeptide(L)'
;MPLTLEKPAPETVYRQYTVLMADTTIKVDPAVRDRLMVLARERGMTMRDFLAELVGATPTEAELKERYEATKAYCEKHFGVTFTDEDAARAEKVWQDLAAGRPVDSL
;
A
#
# COMPACT_ATOMS: atom_id res chain seq x y z
N MET A 1 -1.71 -45.30 -17.57
CA MET A 1 -2.79 -44.30 -17.57
C MET A 1 -2.23 -43.01 -18.17
N PRO A 2 -2.54 -42.65 -19.42
CA PRO A 2 -2.08 -41.39 -19.97
C PRO A 2 -2.96 -40.25 -19.43
N LEU A 3 -2.33 -39.25 -18.81
CA LEU A 3 -2.98 -37.99 -18.41
C LEU A 3 -3.23 -37.18 -19.67
N THR A 4 -4.46 -37.19 -20.17
CA THR A 4 -4.91 -36.28 -21.22
C THR A 4 -5.01 -34.88 -20.62
N LEU A 5 -4.02 -34.03 -20.89
CA LEU A 5 -4.15 -32.60 -20.64
C LEU A 5 -5.11 -32.04 -21.69
N GLU A 6 -6.38 -31.88 -21.32
CA GLU A 6 -7.31 -31.10 -22.11
C GLU A 6 -6.73 -29.69 -22.25
N LYS A 7 -6.36 -29.31 -23.48
CA LYS A 7 -5.82 -28.00 -23.79
C LYS A 7 -7.00 -27.01 -23.72
N PRO A 8 -7.14 -26.18 -22.69
CA PRO A 8 -8.23 -25.22 -22.63
C PRO A 8 -8.16 -24.30 -23.84
N ALA A 9 -9.33 -23.86 -24.33
CA ALA A 9 -9.43 -22.91 -25.43
C ALA A 9 -8.48 -21.72 -25.18
N PRO A 10 -7.75 -21.26 -26.21
CA PRO A 10 -6.68 -20.27 -26.04
C PRO A 10 -7.16 -19.01 -25.30
N GLU A 11 -8.41 -18.59 -25.50
CA GLU A 11 -9.00 -17.43 -24.82
C GLU A 11 -8.96 -17.49 -23.29
N THR A 12 -9.18 -18.67 -22.69
CA THR A 12 -9.24 -18.81 -21.22
C THR A 12 -7.87 -18.69 -20.58
N VAL A 13 -6.83 -19.20 -21.27
CA VAL A 13 -5.43 -19.10 -20.79
C VAL A 13 -4.93 -17.67 -20.94
N TYR A 14 -5.30 -16.96 -22.02
CA TYR A 14 -4.91 -15.57 -22.18
C TYR A 14 -5.56 -14.68 -21.12
N ARG A 15 -6.85 -14.87 -20.76
CA ARG A 15 -7.52 -13.97 -19.81
C ARG A 15 -6.93 -13.96 -18.39
N GLN A 16 -6.33 -15.07 -17.94
CA GLN A 16 -5.75 -15.16 -16.59
C GLN A 16 -4.34 -14.58 -16.47
N TYR A 17 -3.52 -14.63 -17.53
CA TYR A 17 -2.18 -14.00 -17.54
C TYR A 17 -2.18 -12.59 -18.12
N THR A 18 -3.30 -12.21 -18.76
CA THR A 18 -3.51 -10.91 -19.39
C THR A 18 -4.43 -10.07 -18.50
N VAL A 19 -4.05 -9.88 -17.23
CA VAL A 19 -4.18 -8.52 -16.70
C VAL A 19 -3.14 -7.73 -17.47
N LEU A 20 -3.47 -7.34 -18.71
CA LEU A 20 -2.78 -6.25 -19.37
C LEU A 20 -2.77 -5.13 -18.34
N MET A 21 -1.58 -4.63 -18.04
CA MET A 21 -1.37 -3.32 -17.44
C MET A 21 -2.26 -2.34 -18.22
N ALA A 22 -3.50 -2.19 -17.77
CA ALA A 22 -4.46 -1.38 -18.47
C ALA A 22 -4.01 0.05 -18.23
N ASP A 23 -3.37 0.63 -19.24
CA ASP A 23 -2.98 2.03 -19.22
C ASP A 23 -4.23 2.87 -18.93
N THR A 24 -4.32 3.32 -17.69
CA THR A 24 -5.47 4.07 -17.20
C THR A 24 -5.13 5.54 -17.30
N THR A 25 -5.94 6.29 -18.04
CA THR A 25 -5.74 7.73 -18.18
C THR A 25 -6.48 8.45 -17.06
N ILE A 26 -5.72 9.16 -16.22
CA ILE A 26 -6.27 10.08 -15.23
C ILE A 26 -6.26 11.49 -15.81
N LYS A 27 -7.36 12.23 -15.60
CA LYS A 27 -7.40 13.67 -15.90
C LYS A 27 -6.85 14.43 -14.70
N VAL A 28 -5.85 15.27 -14.94
CA VAL A 28 -5.22 16.11 -13.93
C VAL A 28 -5.01 17.51 -14.50
N ASP A 29 -4.89 18.51 -13.63
CA ASP A 29 -4.53 19.85 -14.04
C ASP A 29 -3.13 19.88 -14.70
N PRO A 30 -2.92 20.72 -15.72
CA PRO A 30 -1.62 20.83 -16.39
C PRO A 30 -0.47 21.14 -15.41
N ALA A 31 -0.72 22.00 -14.43
CA ALA A 31 0.25 22.34 -13.38
C ALA A 31 0.67 21.11 -12.55
N VAL A 32 -0.26 20.19 -12.26
CA VAL A 32 0.03 18.95 -11.52
C VAL A 32 0.86 18.00 -12.38
N ARG A 33 0.50 17.81 -13.64
CA ARG A 33 1.27 17.01 -14.60
C ARG A 33 2.70 17.51 -14.73
N ASP A 34 2.88 18.82 -14.90
CA ASP A 34 4.20 19.42 -15.12
C ASP A 34 5.07 19.29 -13.86
N ARG A 35 4.47 19.47 -12.67
CA ARG A 35 5.16 19.23 -11.39
C ARG A 35 5.56 17.76 -11.22
N LEU A 36 4.67 16.81 -11.52
CA LEU A 36 4.99 15.38 -11.47
C LEU A 36 6.15 15.03 -12.41
N MET A 37 6.18 15.64 -13.59
CA MET A 37 7.24 15.43 -14.58
C MET A 37 8.60 15.92 -14.09
N VAL A 38 8.65 17.09 -13.45
CA VAL A 38 9.89 17.62 -12.85
C VAL A 38 10.37 16.69 -11.73
N LEU A 39 9.48 16.32 -10.80
CA LEU A 39 9.83 15.45 -9.66
C LEU A 39 10.31 14.07 -10.11
N ALA A 40 9.68 13.47 -11.13
CA ALA A 40 10.11 12.20 -11.68
C ALA A 40 11.51 12.30 -12.30
N ARG A 41 11.80 13.39 -13.04
CA ARG A 41 13.13 13.63 -13.64
C ARG A 41 14.22 13.81 -12.60
N GLU A 42 13.96 14.53 -11.53
CA GLU A 42 14.93 14.71 -10.43
C GLU A 42 15.32 13.37 -9.78
N ARG A 43 14.40 12.40 -9.77
CA ARG A 43 14.64 11.04 -9.25
C ARG A 43 15.11 10.03 -10.30
N GLY A 44 15.28 10.46 -11.56
CA GLY A 44 15.65 9.57 -12.66
C GLY A 44 14.58 8.52 -13.00
N MET A 45 13.32 8.77 -12.64
CA MET A 45 12.18 7.86 -12.81
C MET A 45 11.26 8.32 -13.93
N THR A 46 10.43 7.41 -14.45
CA THR A 46 9.33 7.82 -15.33
C THR A 46 8.18 8.40 -14.50
N MET A 47 7.35 9.25 -15.13
CA MET A 47 6.18 9.84 -14.46
C MET A 47 5.21 8.76 -13.95
N ARG A 48 5.09 7.63 -14.66
CA ARG A 48 4.27 6.49 -14.25
C ARG A 48 4.84 5.83 -13.00
N ASP A 49 6.14 5.54 -12.99
CA ASP A 49 6.80 4.88 -11.87
C ASP A 49 6.78 5.76 -10.62
N PHE A 50 7.03 7.06 -10.79
CA PHE A 50 6.97 8.02 -9.70
C PHE A 50 5.56 8.16 -9.12
N LEU A 51 4.52 8.15 -9.96
CA LEU A 51 3.14 8.17 -9.50
C LEU A 51 2.77 6.87 -8.75
N ALA A 52 3.22 5.71 -9.25
CA ALA A 52 3.00 4.43 -8.59
C ALA A 52 3.68 4.38 -7.21
N GLU A 53 4.91 4.89 -7.09
CA GLU A 53 5.62 5.01 -5.82
C GLU A 53 4.89 5.96 -4.86
N LEU A 54 4.44 7.12 -5.35
CA LEU A 54 3.75 8.10 -4.53
C LEU A 54 2.44 7.56 -3.94
N VAL A 55 1.66 6.86 -4.76
CA VAL A 55 0.41 6.23 -4.32
C VAL A 55 0.71 5.04 -3.40
N GLY A 56 1.72 4.21 -3.72
CA GLY A 56 2.11 3.09 -2.87
C GLY A 56 2.68 3.51 -1.51
N ALA A 57 3.30 4.68 -1.43
CA ALA A 57 3.81 5.26 -0.19
C ALA A 57 2.70 5.87 0.68
N THR A 58 1.52 6.15 0.12
CA THR A 58 0.38 6.74 0.83
C THR A 58 -0.73 5.70 0.93
N PRO A 59 -0.64 4.74 1.86
CA PRO A 59 -1.69 3.75 2.03
C PRO A 59 -3.00 4.44 2.41
N THR A 60 -4.10 3.90 1.89
CA THR A 60 -5.45 4.34 2.26
C THR A 60 -5.77 3.95 3.71
N GLU A 61 -6.76 4.62 4.32
CA GLU A 61 -7.21 4.29 5.69
C GLU A 61 -7.62 2.82 5.83
N ALA A 62 -8.24 2.25 4.80
CA ALA A 62 -8.63 0.84 4.77
C ALA A 62 -7.42 -0.10 4.78
N GLU A 63 -6.39 0.18 3.97
CA GLU A 63 -5.15 -0.61 3.93
C GLU A 63 -4.33 -0.46 5.21
N LEU A 64 -4.35 0.72 5.84
CA LEU A 64 -3.76 0.93 7.16
C LEU A 64 -4.46 0.07 8.21
N LYS A 65 -5.80 0.00 8.19
CA LYS A 65 -6.57 -0.85 9.11
C LYS A 65 -6.29 -2.33 8.88
N GLU A 66 -6.22 -2.78 7.63
CA GLU A 66 -5.88 -4.17 7.30
C GLU A 66 -4.46 -4.53 7.76
N ARG A 67 -3.48 -3.63 7.55
CA ARG A 67 -2.12 -3.79 8.06
C ARG A 67 -2.09 -3.85 9.58
N TYR A 68 -2.91 -3.05 10.26
CA TYR A 68 -3.03 -3.09 11.72
C TYR A 68 -3.55 -4.45 12.19
N GLU A 69 -4.65 -4.94 11.63
CA GLU A 69 -5.22 -6.25 11.97
C GLU A 69 -4.23 -7.40 11.68
N ALA A 70 -3.57 -7.37 10.53
CA ALA A 70 -2.56 -8.37 10.16
C ALA A 70 -1.34 -8.34 11.11
N THR A 71 -0.90 -7.15 11.49
CA THR A 71 0.22 -6.97 12.44
C THR A 71 -0.19 -7.39 13.84
N LYS A 72 -1.42 -7.08 14.29
CA LYS A 72 -1.97 -7.52 15.57
C LYS A 72 -2.02 -9.04 15.64
N ALA A 73 -2.59 -9.69 14.62
CA ALA A 73 -2.63 -11.14 14.53
C ALA A 73 -1.22 -11.78 14.49
N TYR A 74 -0.27 -11.16 13.78
CA TYR A 74 1.13 -11.61 13.77
C TYR A 74 1.78 -11.48 15.16
N CYS A 75 1.58 -10.35 15.84
CA CYS A 75 2.13 -10.08 17.16
C CYS A 75 1.57 -11.03 18.23
N GLU A 76 0.26 -11.25 18.23
CA GLU A 76 -0.40 -12.20 19.13
C GLU A 76 0.13 -13.63 18.91
N LYS A 77 0.35 -14.01 17.65
CA LYS A 77 0.78 -15.37 17.28
C LYS A 77 2.27 -15.62 17.51
N HIS A 78 3.13 -14.62 17.34
CA HIS A 78 4.59 -14.78 17.39
C HIS A 78 5.22 -14.30 18.70
N PHE A 79 4.66 -13.27 19.35
CA PHE A 79 5.22 -12.69 20.56
C PHE A 79 4.40 -13.02 21.81
N GLY A 80 3.20 -13.58 21.67
CA GLY A 80 2.34 -13.92 22.81
C GLY A 80 1.89 -12.69 23.62
N VAL A 81 2.01 -11.50 23.03
CA VAL A 81 1.56 -10.23 23.61
C VAL A 81 0.17 -9.94 23.06
N THR A 82 -0.82 -9.88 23.94
CA THR A 82 -2.17 -9.42 23.59
C THR A 82 -2.13 -7.90 23.50
N PHE A 83 -2.26 -7.34 22.30
CA PHE A 83 -2.45 -5.90 22.14
C PHE A 83 -3.84 -5.55 22.67
N THR A 84 -3.88 -4.93 23.85
CA THR A 84 -5.15 -4.49 24.45
C THR A 84 -5.54 -3.12 23.89
N ASP A 85 -6.83 -2.81 23.93
CA ASP A 85 -7.33 -1.50 23.48
C ASP A 85 -6.72 -0.33 24.31
N GLU A 86 -6.29 -0.61 25.54
CA GLU A 86 -5.55 0.36 26.38
C GLU A 86 -4.15 0.67 25.84
N ASP A 87 -3.47 -0.29 25.20
CA ASP A 87 -2.17 -0.07 24.58
C ASP A 87 -2.31 0.74 23.28
N ALA A 88 -3.40 0.51 22.53
CA ALA A 88 -3.73 1.30 21.36
C ALA A 88 -4.03 2.77 21.75
N ALA A 89 -4.82 3.00 22.81
CA ALA A 89 -5.10 4.34 23.32
C ALA A 89 -3.83 5.08 23.80
N ARG A 90 -2.88 4.34 24.41
CA ARG A 90 -1.60 4.90 24.84
C ARG A 90 -0.72 5.29 23.65
N ALA A 91 -0.67 4.43 22.62
CA ALA A 91 0.06 4.71 21.38
C ALA A 91 -0.55 5.91 20.62
N GLU A 92 -1.88 6.03 20.60
CA GLU A 92 -2.57 7.17 19.99
C GLU A 92 -2.24 8.47 20.72
N LYS A 93 -2.21 8.46 22.05
CA LYS A 93 -1.83 9.61 22.86
C LYS A 93 -0.38 10.05 22.60
N VAL A 94 0.54 9.10 22.52
CA VAL A 94 1.94 9.34 22.14
C VAL A 94 2.04 9.97 20.75
N TRP A 95 1.27 9.47 19.78
CA TRP A 95 1.23 10.03 18.43
C TRP A 95 0.67 11.46 18.41
N GLN A 96 -0.39 11.74 19.17
CA GLN A 96 -0.94 13.10 19.28
C GLN A 96 0.03 14.07 19.95
N ASP A 97 0.79 13.62 20.96
CA ASP A 97 1.81 14.43 21.61
C ASP A 97 2.98 14.73 20.66
N LEU A 98 3.44 13.73 19.90
CA LEU A 98 4.48 13.91 18.89
C LEU A 98 4.03 14.83 17.75
N ALA A 99 2.81 14.65 17.22
CA ALA A 99 2.24 15.50 16.18
C ALA A 99 2.05 16.95 16.64
N ALA A 100 1.79 17.16 17.92
CA ALA A 100 1.67 18.48 18.54
C ALA A 100 3.02 19.09 18.97
N GLY A 101 4.14 18.39 18.76
CA GLY A 101 5.48 18.84 19.13
C GLY A 101 5.73 18.86 20.65
N ARG A 102 4.96 18.10 21.43
CA ARG A 102 5.16 17.93 22.87
C ARG A 102 6.18 16.81 23.13
N PRO A 103 7.01 16.92 24.19
CA PRO A 103 7.90 15.83 24.57
C PRO A 103 7.09 14.61 25.01
N VAL A 104 7.41 13.46 24.44
CA VAL A 104 6.78 12.17 24.76
C VAL A 104 7.42 11.62 26.02
N ASP A 105 6.94 12.06 27.18
CA ASP A 105 7.58 11.77 28.47
C ASP A 105 7.12 10.45 29.11
N SER A 106 6.52 9.54 28.34
CA SER A 106 6.02 8.26 28.87
C SER A 106 6.02 7.17 27.80
N LEU A 107 7.14 6.44 27.75
CA LEU A 107 7.21 5.06 27.30
C LEU A 107 7.51 4.18 28.52
#